data_AF-A0A939W4J2-F1
#
_entry.id   AF-A0A939W4J2-F1
#
_cell.length_a   1.000
_cell.length_b   1.000
_cell.length_c   1.000
_cell.angle_alpha   90.00
_cell.angle_beta   90.00
_cell.angle_gamma   90.00
#
_symmetry.space_group_name_H-M   'P 1'
#
loop_
_entity.id
_entity.type
_entity.pdbx_description
1 polymer ?
#
loop_
_entity_poly.entity_id
_entity_poly.type
_entity_poly.pdbx_seq_one_letter_code
_entity_poly.pdbx_strand_id
1 'polypeptide(L)'
;MDGMLDWKQGLEKAGGDARIYAQKLRAFMQMADASPAVVFAAIDRGDLQTARESVHEVRVQAEELGCAELAARGRDLELAVRAGADAQVLYGRYASAVPDTLCAIAGYLAG
;
A
#
# COMPACT_ATOMS: atom_id res chain seq x y z
N MET A 1 2.76 16.51 -6.76
CA MET A 1 3.31 15.47 -5.87
C MET A 1 2.90 15.70 -4.41
N ASP A 2 2.22 16.80 -4.07
CA ASP A 2 1.64 17.05 -2.75
C ASP A 2 0.36 16.20 -2.59
N GLY A 3 0.36 15.19 -1.70
CA GLY A 3 -0.86 14.41 -1.38
C GLY A 3 -0.73 12.88 -1.28
N MET A 4 0.41 12.28 -1.60
CA MET A 4 0.58 10.81 -1.51
C MET A 4 0.82 10.31 -0.08
N LEU A 5 1.39 11.15 0.79
CA LEU A 5 1.68 10.82 2.19
C LEU A 5 1.19 11.95 3.10
N ASP A 6 0.14 11.69 3.87
CA ASP A 6 -0.29 12.56 4.97
C ASP A 6 0.47 12.19 6.26
N TRP A 7 1.71 12.69 6.34
CA TRP A 7 2.61 12.37 7.45
C TRP A 7 2.10 12.88 8.81
N LYS A 8 1.26 13.93 8.82
CA LYS A 8 0.66 14.44 10.06
C LYS A 8 -0.30 13.42 10.63
N GLN A 9 -1.23 12.93 9.81
CA GLN A 9 -2.16 11.88 10.21
C GLN A 9 -1.42 10.60 10.63
N GLY A 10 -0.42 10.17 9.85
CA GLY A 10 0.37 8.98 10.17
C GLY A 10 1.14 9.11 11.49
N LEU A 11 1.71 10.28 11.77
CA LEU A 11 2.41 10.57 13.01
C LEU A 11 1.46 10.60 14.22
N GLU A 12 0.28 11.18 14.08
CA GLU A 12 -0.75 11.16 15.13
C GLU A 12 -1.17 9.73 15.47
N LYS A 13 -1.39 8.88 14.47
CA LYS A 13 -1.67 7.44 14.66
C LYS A 13 -0.51 6.68 15.31
N ALA A 14 0.73 7.13 15.09
CA ALA A 14 1.91 6.61 15.77
C ALA A 14 2.13 7.16 17.19
N GLY A 15 1.15 7.87 17.76
CA GLY A 15 1.24 8.45 19.10
C GLY A 15 2.11 9.70 19.17
N GLY A 16 2.39 10.36 18.05
CA GLY A 16 3.22 11.55 17.96
C GLY A 16 4.73 11.30 17.95
N ASP A 17 5.17 10.03 17.98
CA ASP A 17 6.60 9.70 18.01
C ASP A 17 7.17 9.54 16.59
N ALA A 18 7.98 10.52 16.17
CA ALA A 18 8.58 10.55 14.85
C ALA A 18 9.56 9.39 14.58
N ARG A 19 10.21 8.85 15.62
CA ARG A 19 11.14 7.73 15.46
C ARG A 19 10.38 6.43 15.21
N ILE A 20 9.31 6.20 15.98
CA ILE A 20 8.42 5.06 15.78
C ILE A 20 7.74 5.14 14.42
N TYR A 21 7.26 6.32 14.04
CA TYR A 21 6.66 6.55 12.72
C TYR A 21 7.64 6.23 11.59
N ALA A 22 8.87 6.76 11.66
CA ALA A 22 9.91 6.45 10.67
C ALA A 22 10.27 4.96 10.61
N GLN A 23 10.27 4.25 11.74
CA GLN A 23 10.49 2.80 11.77
C GLN A 23 9.37 2.04 11.06
N LYS A 24 8.10 2.40 11.33
CA LYS A 24 6.94 1.80 10.65
C LYS A 24 6.95 2.08 9.15
N LEU A 25 7.29 3.30 8.74
CA LEU A 25 7.44 3.66 7.32
C LEU A 25 8.49 2.78 6.62
N ARG A 26 9.66 2.56 7.24
CA ARG A 26 10.71 1.69 6.66
C ARG A 26 10.27 0.24 6.53
N ALA A 27 9.57 -0.30 7.53
CA ALA A 27 9.04 -1.66 7.47
C ALA A 27 7.99 -1.78 6.36
N PHE A 28 7.10 -0.78 6.26
CA PHE A 28 6.10 -0.70 5.21
C PHE A 28 6.72 -0.65 3.80
N MET A 29 7.80 0.11 3.61
CA MET A 29 8.46 0.20 2.30
C MET A 29 8.91 -1.17 1.78
N GLN A 30 9.50 -2.01 2.65
CA GLN A 30 9.96 -3.35 2.25
C GLN A 30 8.79 -4.27 1.88
N MET A 31 7.71 -4.21 2.65
CA MET A 31 6.50 -5.00 2.40
C MET A 31 5.78 -4.56 1.13
N ALA A 32 5.58 -3.24 0.97
CA ALA A 32 4.87 -2.66 -0.16
C ALA A 32 5.61 -2.87 -1.47
N ASP A 33 6.95 -2.81 -1.49
CA ASP A 33 7.78 -3.04 -2.68
C ASP A 33 7.60 -4.45 -3.27
N ALA A 34 7.56 -5.48 -2.41
CA ALA A 34 7.36 -6.86 -2.84
C ALA A 34 5.91 -7.16 -3.27
N SER A 35 4.93 -6.37 -2.80
CA SER A 35 3.52 -6.69 -2.94
C SER A 35 3.00 -6.80 -4.38
N PRO A 36 3.39 -5.98 -5.39
CA PRO A 36 2.84 -6.10 -6.73
C PRO A 36 3.23 -7.42 -7.41
N ALA A 37 4.42 -7.95 -7.11
CA ALA A 37 4.87 -9.23 -7.64
C ALA A 37 4.08 -10.40 -7.01
N VAL A 38 3.86 -10.35 -5.69
CA VAL A 38 3.07 -11.36 -4.96
C VAL A 38 1.63 -11.38 -5.46
N VAL A 39 1.00 -10.20 -5.56
CA VAL A 39 -0.39 -10.06 -5.99
C VAL A 39 -0.57 -10.50 -7.44
N PHE A 40 0.37 -10.14 -8.34
CA PHE A 40 0.34 -10.60 -9.72
C PHE A 40 0.41 -12.11 -9.83
N ALA A 41 1.39 -12.73 -9.17
CA ALA A 41 1.57 -14.18 -9.20
C ALA A 41 0.35 -14.93 -8.62
N ALA A 42 -0.29 -14.37 -7.59
CA ALA A 42 -1.50 -14.93 -7.00
C ALA A 42 -2.70 -14.83 -7.97
N ILE A 43 -2.91 -13.67 -8.61
CA ILE A 43 -3.96 -13.49 -9.63
C ILE A 43 -3.74 -14.44 -10.82
N ASP A 44 -2.51 -14.53 -11.33
CA ASP A 44 -2.15 -15.39 -12.48
C ASP A 44 -2.41 -16.89 -12.19
N ARG A 45 -2.15 -17.33 -10.96
CA ARG A 45 -2.39 -18.71 -10.52
C ARG A 45 -3.83 -19.00 -10.12
N GLY A 46 -4.71 -17.99 -10.14
CA GLY A 46 -6.08 -18.09 -9.63
C GLY A 46 -6.17 -18.20 -8.11
N ASP A 47 -5.09 -17.93 -7.38
CA ASP A 47 -5.06 -17.88 -5.92
C ASP A 47 -5.58 -16.52 -5.40
N LEU A 48 -6.89 -16.34 -5.52
CA LEU A 48 -7.56 -15.09 -5.14
C LEU A 48 -7.50 -14.83 -3.62
N GLN A 49 -7.27 -15.87 -2.81
CA GLN A 49 -7.12 -15.72 -1.37
C GLN A 49 -5.80 -15.02 -1.05
N THR A 50 -4.67 -15.54 -1.54
CA THR A 50 -3.35 -14.93 -1.34
C THR A 50 -3.31 -13.51 -1.90
N ALA A 51 -3.91 -13.29 -3.09
CA ALA A 51 -4.02 -11.95 -3.67
C ALA A 51 -4.77 -10.99 -2.74
N ARG A 52 -5.90 -11.41 -2.16
CA ARG A 52 -6.67 -10.58 -1.22
C ARG A 52 -5.92 -10.32 0.07
N GLU A 53 -5.32 -11.34 0.67
CA GLU A 53 -4.59 -11.19 1.94
C GLU A 53 -3.42 -10.22 1.79
N SER A 54 -2.65 -10.34 0.71
CA SER A 54 -1.52 -9.44 0.43
C SER A 54 -1.98 -7.99 0.20
N VAL A 55 -3.03 -7.77 -0.60
CA VAL A 55 -3.56 -6.42 -0.84
C VAL A 55 -4.19 -5.83 0.42
N HIS A 56 -4.87 -6.65 1.22
CA HIS A 56 -5.50 -6.24 2.47
C HIS A 56 -4.45 -5.74 3.49
N GLU A 57 -3.36 -6.48 3.65
CA GLU A 57 -2.27 -6.11 4.55
C GLU A 57 -1.65 -4.76 4.17
N VAL A 58 -1.32 -4.58 2.87
CA VAL A 58 -0.79 -3.30 2.37
C VAL A 58 -1.78 -2.17 2.56
N ARG A 59 -3.08 -2.39 2.29
CA ARG A 59 -4.13 -1.40 2.47
C ARG A 59 -4.22 -0.91 3.91
N VAL A 60 -4.25 -1.83 4.88
CA VAL A 60 -4.38 -1.50 6.32
C VAL A 60 -3.17 -0.69 6.76
N GLN A 61 -1.96 -1.15 6.45
CA GLN A 61 -0.74 -0.43 6.83
C GLN A 61 -0.64 0.94 6.13
N ALA A 62 -1.02 1.04 4.86
CA ALA A 62 -1.06 2.31 4.15
C ALA A 62 -2.01 3.31 4.83
N GLU A 63 -3.20 2.88 5.27
CA GLU A 63 -4.15 3.72 5.98
C GLU A 63 -3.63 4.14 7.37
N GLU A 64 -2.94 3.26 8.09
CA GLU A 64 -2.30 3.58 9.37
C GLU A 64 -1.17 4.61 9.21
N LEU A 65 -0.48 4.61 8.07
CA LEU A 65 0.69 5.45 7.82
C LEU A 65 0.37 6.77 7.11
N GLY A 66 -0.89 7.01 6.75
CA GLY A 66 -1.31 8.21 6.03
C GLY A 66 -1.15 8.14 4.50
N CYS A 67 -0.94 6.95 3.94
CA CYS A 67 -0.84 6.70 2.49
C CYS A 67 -2.24 6.45 1.89
N ALA A 68 -3.15 7.43 2.00
CA ALA A 68 -4.56 7.27 1.66
C ALA A 68 -4.81 6.86 0.20
N GLU A 69 -3.98 7.35 -0.74
CA GLU A 69 -4.12 7.02 -2.16
C GLU A 69 -3.82 5.53 -2.44
N LEU A 70 -2.77 4.98 -1.83
CA LEU A 70 -2.43 3.56 -1.94
C LEU A 70 -3.48 2.68 -1.24
N ALA A 71 -3.97 3.11 -0.07
CA ALA A 71 -5.04 2.42 0.63
C ALA A 71 -6.33 2.36 -0.22
N ALA A 72 -6.71 3.45 -0.88
CA ALA A 72 -7.88 3.48 -1.77
C ALA A 72 -7.72 2.51 -2.95
N ARG A 73 -6.57 2.55 -3.64
CA ARG A 73 -6.29 1.65 -4.78
C ARG A 73 -6.22 0.18 -4.35
N GLY A 74 -5.64 -0.10 -3.18
CA GLY A 74 -5.64 -1.44 -2.59
C GLY A 74 -7.06 -1.92 -2.28
N ARG A 75 -7.93 -1.04 -1.74
CA ARG A 75 -9.34 -1.37 -1.49
C ARG A 75 -10.09 -1.73 -2.78
N ASP A 76 -9.91 -0.96 -3.84
CA ASP A 76 -10.55 -1.23 -5.13
C ASP A 76 -10.13 -2.60 -5.67
N LEU A 77 -8.83 -2.91 -5.59
CA LEU A 77 -8.30 -4.21 -6.01
C LEU A 77 -8.84 -5.36 -5.14
N GLU A 78 -8.84 -5.20 -3.80
CA GLU A 78 -9.39 -6.19 -2.86
C GLU A 78 -10.86 -6.51 -3.19
N LEU A 79 -11.67 -5.49 -3.49
CA LEU A 79 -13.07 -5.64 -3.87
C LEU A 79 -13.23 -6.35 -5.21
N ALA A 80 -12.40 -6.03 -6.20
CA ALA A 80 -12.46 -6.68 -7.52
C ALA A 80 -12.04 -8.14 -7.48
N VAL A 81 -10.97 -8.46 -6.75
CA VAL A 81 -10.53 -9.85 -6.52
C VAL A 81 -11.63 -10.62 -5.79
N ARG A 82 -12.31 -10.00 -4.80
CA ARG A 82 -13.45 -10.63 -4.11
C ARG A 82 -14.65 -10.87 -5.03
N ALA A 83 -14.92 -9.97 -5.95
CA ALA A 83 -16.05 -10.06 -6.87
C ALA A 83 -15.80 -11.03 -8.04
N GLY A 84 -14.57 -11.54 -8.21
CA GLY A 84 -14.17 -12.30 -9.40
C GLY A 84 -14.25 -11.45 -10.68
N ALA A 85 -14.19 -10.13 -10.55
CA ALA A 85 -14.22 -9.19 -11.66
C ALA A 85 -12.82 -9.07 -12.30
N ASP A 86 -12.73 -8.37 -13.43
CA ASP A 86 -11.48 -8.17 -14.15
C ASP A 86 -10.47 -7.35 -13.31
N ALA A 87 -9.67 -8.08 -12.52
CA ALA A 87 -8.75 -7.52 -11.55
C ALA A 87 -7.50 -6.92 -12.21
N GLN A 88 -7.25 -7.15 -13.51
CA GLN A 88 -6.04 -6.70 -14.18
C GLN A 88 -5.95 -5.17 -14.29
N VAL A 89 -7.06 -4.50 -14.59
CA VAL A 89 -7.09 -3.03 -14.67
C VAL A 89 -6.79 -2.39 -13.31
N LEU A 90 -7.36 -2.95 -12.24
CA LEU A 90 -7.16 -2.45 -10.88
C LEU A 90 -5.81 -2.83 -10.32
N TYR A 91 -5.28 -4.00 -10.69
CA TYR A 91 -3.90 -4.39 -10.42
C TYR A 91 -2.93 -3.38 -11.03
N GLY A 92 -3.11 -2.97 -12.29
CA GLY A 92 -2.26 -1.96 -12.92
C GLY A 92 -2.24 -0.65 -12.14
N ARG A 93 -3.41 -0.17 -11.68
CA ARG A 93 -3.51 1.05 -10.85
C ARG A 93 -2.82 0.88 -9.50
N TYR A 94 -2.99 -0.26 -8.85
CA TYR A 94 -2.31 -0.59 -7.60
C TYR A 94 -0.78 -0.65 -7.79
N ALA A 95 -0.32 -1.39 -8.79
CA ALA A 95 1.10 -1.59 -9.08
C ALA A 95 1.82 -0.28 -9.44
N SER A 96 1.15 0.66 -10.12
CA SER A 96 1.71 2.00 -10.36
C SER A 96 1.75 2.87 -9.10
N ALA A 97 0.81 2.70 -8.17
CA ALA A 97 0.72 3.49 -6.94
C ALA A 97 1.80 3.16 -5.91
N VAL A 98 2.26 1.92 -5.89
CA VAL A 98 3.29 1.45 -4.96
C VAL A 98 4.58 2.26 -5.09
N PRO A 99 5.26 2.33 -6.26
CA PRO A 99 6.51 3.08 -6.39
C PRO A 99 6.36 4.58 -6.13
N ASP A 100 5.24 5.18 -6.54
CA ASP A 100 4.90 6.57 -6.24
C ASP A 100 4.84 6.83 -4.72
N THR A 101 4.17 5.95 -3.99
CA THR A 101 4.06 6.02 -2.52
C THR A 101 5.42 5.80 -1.84
N LEU A 102 6.20 4.82 -2.31
CA LEU A 102 7.55 4.57 -1.81
C LEU A 102 8.46 5.79 -2.01
N CYS A 103 8.35 6.48 -3.14
CA CYS A 103 9.09 7.70 -3.41
C CYS A 103 8.72 8.83 -2.43
N ALA A 104 7.42 9.02 -2.15
CA ALA A 104 6.96 10.00 -1.17
C ALA A 104 7.47 9.70 0.25
N ILE A 105 7.44 8.43 0.66
CA ILE A 105 7.99 8.00 1.96
C ILE A 105 9.51 8.21 2.03
N ALA A 106 10.24 7.87 0.97
CA ALA A 106 11.68 8.09 0.90
C ALA A 106 12.03 9.58 1.02
N GLY A 107 11.26 10.46 0.37
CA GLY A 107 11.41 11.91 0.49
C GLY A 107 11.21 12.41 1.92
N TYR A 108 10.22 11.87 2.64
CA TYR A 108 10.01 12.20 4.06
C TYR A 108 11.15 11.71 4.96
N LEU A 109 11.65 10.49 4.74
CA LEU A 109 12.71 9.91 5.58
C LEU A 109 14.10 10.55 5.36
N ALA A 110 14.29 11.26 4.25
CA ALA A 110 15.54 11.93 3.89
C ALA A 110 15.63 13.39 4.38
N GLY A 111 14.50 14.00 4.75
CA GLY A 111 14.41 15.36 5.29
C GLY A 111 14.51 15.41 6.81
#